data_AF-L0MIL9-F1
#
_entry.id   AF-L0MIL9-F1
#
_cell.length_a   1.000
_cell.length_b   1.000
_cell.length_c   1.000
_cell.angle_alpha   90.00
_cell.angle_beta   90.00
_cell.angle_gamma   90.00
#
_symmetry.space_group_name_H-M   'P 1'
#
loop_
_entity.id
_entity.type
_entity.pdbx_description
1 polymer ?
#
loop_
_entity_poly.entity_id
_entity_poly.type
_entity_poly.pdbx_seq_one_letter_code
_entity_poly.pdbx_strand_id
1 'polypeptide(L)' 'MRRFLAILVGAAVGIGTMLLIFPYLAYWIVGPIHGDDQMNANLVVLIIGIFICTLIGAFLGNSLYSRRK' A
#
# COMPACT_ATOMS: atom_id res chain seq x y z
N MET A 1 9.67 21.89 -4.31
CA MET A 1 8.23 21.61 -4.55
C MET A 1 7.98 20.41 -5.47
N ARG A 2 8.49 20.37 -6.72
CA ARG A 2 8.22 19.25 -7.67
C ARG A 2 8.62 17.85 -7.18
N ARG A 3 9.76 17.74 -6.49
CA ARG A 3 10.21 16.46 -5.87
C ARG A 3 9.23 15.96 -4.80
N PHE A 4 8.75 16.87 -3.97
CA PHE A 4 7.79 16.55 -2.91
C PHE A 4 6.46 16.07 -3.50
N LEU A 5 5.98 16.71 -4.57
CA LEU A 5 4.80 16.23 -5.30
C LEU A 5 4.99 14.83 -5.88
N ALA A 6 6.16 14.52 -6.45
CA ALA A 6 6.45 13.17 -6.95
C ALA A 6 6.42 12.11 -5.85
N ILE A 7 6.92 12.45 -4.64
CA ILE A 7 6.83 11.59 -3.46
C ILE A 7 5.37 11.36 -3.05
N LEU A 8 4.56 12.42 -2.96
CA LEU A 8 3.15 12.30 -2.58
C LEU A 8 2.35 11.49 -3.60
N VAL A 9 2.55 11.71 -4.90
CA VAL A 9 1.90 10.91 -5.94
C VAL A 9 2.33 9.45 -5.84
N GLY A 10 3.62 9.19 -5.65
CA GLY A 10 4.12 7.83 -5.44
C GLY A 10 3.47 7.15 -4.23
N ALA A 11 3.39 7.85 -3.09
CA ALA A 11 2.74 7.38 -1.88
C ALA A 11 1.26 7.04 -2.12
N ALA A 12 0.51 7.94 -2.78
CA ALA A 12 -0.89 7.74 -3.11
C ALA A 12 -1.11 6.54 -4.05
N VAL A 13 -0.23 6.36 -5.05
CA VAL A 13 -0.25 5.18 -5.94
C VAL A 13 0.03 3.89 -5.15
N GLY A 14 0.95 3.93 -4.19
CA GLY A 14 1.21 2.83 -3.27
C GLY A 14 -0.04 2.42 -2.46
N ILE A 15 -0.71 3.40 -1.84
CA ILE A 15 -1.97 3.17 -1.11
C ILE A 15 -3.03 2.56 -2.05
N GLY A 16 -3.24 3.17 -3.22
CA GLY A 16 -4.20 2.68 -4.21
C GLY A 16 -3.91 1.25 -4.64
N THR A 17 -2.63 0.91 -4.84
CA THR A 17 -2.20 -0.45 -5.19
C THR A 17 -2.54 -1.44 -4.09
N MET A 18 -2.25 -1.12 -2.83
CA MET A 18 -2.61 -1.98 -1.70
C MET A 18 -4.12 -2.23 -1.64
N LEU A 19 -4.94 -1.18 -1.79
CA LEU A 19 -6.40 -1.31 -1.76
C LEU A 19 -6.93 -2.19 -2.91
N LEU A 20 -6.31 -2.12 -4.09
CA LEU A 20 -6.68 -2.95 -5.23
C LEU A 20 -6.33 -4.44 -5.03
N ILE A 21 -5.16 -4.73 -4.43
CA ILE A 21 -4.72 -6.12 -4.22
C ILE A 21 -5.24 -6.73 -2.92
N PHE A 22 -5.71 -5.91 -1.98
CA PHE A 22 -6.10 -6.34 -0.64
C PHE A 22 -7.14 -7.48 -0.62
N PRO A 23 -8.22 -7.47 -1.43
CA PRO A 23 -9.19 -8.58 -1.42
C PRO A 23 -8.53 -9.94 -1.69
N TYR A 24 -7.57 -9.98 -2.61
CA TYR A 24 -6.81 -11.19 -2.92
C TYR A 24 -5.85 -11.58 -1.80
N LEU A 25 -5.16 -10.60 -1.20
CA LEU A 25 -4.26 -10.84 -0.07
C LEU A 25 -5.01 -11.30 1.18
N ALA A 26 -6.16 -10.72 1.49
CA ALA A 26 -7.01 -11.09 2.61
C ALA A 26 -7.42 -12.57 2.51
N TYR A 27 -7.88 -12.99 1.33
CA TYR A 27 -8.22 -14.39 1.09
C TYR A 27 -7.01 -15.32 1.15
N TRP A 28 -5.86 -14.91 0.61
CA TRP A 28 -4.68 -15.77 0.56
C TRP A 28 -3.96 -15.93 1.90
N ILE A 29 -3.91 -14.87 2.71
CA ILE A 29 -3.19 -14.84 3.99
C ILE A 29 -4.07 -15.32 5.15
N VAL A 30 -5.31 -14.83 5.23
CA VAL A 30 -6.22 -15.11 6.36
C VAL A 30 -7.26 -16.18 6.00
N GLY A 31 -7.71 -16.21 4.75
CA GLY A 31 -8.76 -17.13 4.31
C GLY A 31 -10.17 -16.54 4.38
N PRO A 32 -11.21 -17.37 4.21
CA PRO A 32 -12.60 -16.94 4.26
C PRO A 32 -12.98 -16.41 5.64
N ILE A 33 -13.78 -15.34 5.67
CA ILE A 33 -14.22 -14.69 6.90
C ILE A 33 -15.41 -15.45 7.48
N HIS A 34 -15.24 -16.01 8.67
CA HIS A 34 -16.28 -16.75 9.40
C HIS A 34 -16.63 -16.11 10.75
N GLY A 35 -15.90 -15.08 11.16
CA GLY A 35 -16.11 -14.36 12.41
C GLY A 35 -15.18 -13.16 12.56
N ASP A 36 -15.22 -12.56 13.74
CA ASP A 36 -14.51 -11.31 14.04
C ASP A 36 -12.98 -11.48 14.08
N ASP A 37 -12.49 -12.66 14.45
CA ASP A 37 -11.05 -12.95 14.50
C ASP A 37 -10.39 -12.78 13.13
N GLN A 38 -11.00 -13.33 12.07
CA GLN A 38 -10.52 -13.19 10.70
C GLN A 38 -10.65 -11.75 10.20
N MET A 39 -11.71 -11.05 10.58
CA MET A 39 -11.90 -9.65 10.20
C MET A 39 -10.84 -8.74 10.83
N ASN A 40 -10.53 -8.95 12.11
CA ASN A 40 -9.47 -8.22 12.81
C ASN A 40 -8.09 -8.53 12.23
N ALA A 41 -7.80 -9.81 11.92
CA ALA A 41 -6.56 -10.19 11.24
C ALA A 41 -6.42 -9.51 9.87
N ASN A 42 -7.49 -9.46 9.08
CA ASN A 42 -7.52 -8.77 7.79
C ASN A 42 -7.29 -7.26 7.93
N LEU A 43 -7.83 -6.62 8.97
CA LEU A 43 -7.57 -5.21 9.26
C LEU A 43 -6.08 -4.96 9.54
N VAL A 44 -5.43 -5.84 10.30
CA VAL A 44 -3.99 -5.75 10.57
C VAL A 44 -3.17 -5.88 9.27
N VAL A 45 -3.52 -6.85 8.42
CA VAL A 45 -2.90 -7.02 7.09
C VAL A 45 -3.08 -5.76 6.25
N LEU A 46 -4.27 -5.16 6.25
CA LEU A 46 -4.54 -3.94 5.51
C LEU A 46 -3.67 -2.77 5.99
N ILE A 47 -3.60 -2.53 7.29
CA ILE A 47 -2.85 -1.41 7.88
C ILE A 47 -1.35 -1.56 7.57
N ILE A 48 -0.79 -2.75 7.80
CA ILE A 48 0.62 -3.03 7.53
C ILE A 48 0.92 -2.90 6.04
N GLY A 49 0.06 -3.48 5.19
CA GLY A 49 0.24 -3.40 3.74
C GLY A 49 0.14 -1.98 3.21
N ILE A 50 -0.80 -1.17 3.71
CA ILE A 50 -0.92 0.26 3.36
C ILE A 50 0.38 0.98 3.72
N PHE A 51 0.87 0.78 4.95
CA PHE A 51 2.11 1.41 5.40
C PHE A 51 3.31 1.04 4.49
N ILE A 52 3.50 -0.25 4.22
CA ILE A 52 4.60 -0.75 3.37
C ILE A 52 4.47 -0.19 1.94
N CYS A 53 3.30 -0.32 1.31
CA CYS A 53 3.09 0.16 -0.06
C CYS A 53 3.22 1.67 -0.16
N THR A 54 2.80 2.43 0.86
CA THR A 54 3.00 3.89 0.93
C THR A 54 4.48 4.23 0.90
N LEU A 55 5.30 3.58 1.72
CA LEU A 55 6.75 3.82 1.77
C LEU A 55 7.44 3.45 0.46
N ILE A 56 7.09 2.29 -0.13
CA ILE A 56 7.62 1.85 -1.42
C ILE A 56 7.22 2.85 -2.52
N GLY A 57 5.95 3.23 -2.58
CA GLY A 57 5.45 4.20 -3.55
C GLY A 57 6.13 5.56 -3.43
N ALA A 58 6.27 6.09 -2.21
CA ALA A 58 6.98 7.33 -1.93
C ALA A 58 8.44 7.27 -2.39
N PHE A 59 9.13 6.17 -2.09
CA PHE A 59 10.51 5.93 -2.49
C PHE A 59 10.65 5.87 -4.02
N LEU A 60 9.77 5.14 -4.71
CA LEU A 60 9.75 5.04 -6.16
C LEU A 60 9.47 6.40 -6.82
N GLY A 61 8.51 7.17 -6.30
CA GLY A 61 8.23 8.54 -6.76
C GLY A 61 9.45 9.46 -6.66
N ASN A 62 10.18 9.37 -5.54
CA ASN A 62 11.45 10.08 -5.36
C ASN A 62 12.54 9.62 -6.35
N SER A 63 12.70 8.31 -6.51
CA SER A 63 13.72 7.70 -7.36
C SER A 63 13.50 8.06 -8.84
N LEU A 64 12.27 7.95 -9.32
CA LEU A 64 11.88 8.33 -10.68
C LEU A 64 12.10 9.82 -10.96
N TYR A 65 11.80 10.70 -10.01
CA TYR A 65 12.09 12.12 -10.15
C TYR A 65 13.60 12.41 -10.23
N SER A 66 14.39 11.71 -9.40
CA SER A 66 15.86 11.88 -9.35
C SER A 66 16.54 11.42 -10.64
N ARG A 67 15.98 10.44 -11.35
CA ARG A 67 16.50 9.95 -12.65
C ARG A 67 16.17 10.85 -13.85
N ARG A 68 15.21 11.79 -13.69
CA ARG A 68 14.76 12.69 -14.76
C ARG A 68 15.34 14.11 -14.65
N LYS A 69 16.21 14.34 -13.68
CA LYS A 69 17.02 15.55 -13.52
C LYS A 69 18.40 15.30 -14.07
#